data_AF-F8QXJ9-F1
#
_entry.id   AF-F8QXJ9-F1
#
_cell.length_a   1.000
_cell.length_b   1.000
_cell.length_c   1.000
_cell.angle_alpha   90.00
_cell.angle_beta   90.00
_cell.angle_gamma   90.00
#
_symmetry.space_group_name_H-M   'P 1'
#
loop_
_entity.id
_entity.type
_entity.pdbx_description
1 polymer ?
#
loop_
_entity_poly.entity_id
_entity_poly.type
_entity_poly.pdbx_seq_one_letter_code
_entity_poly.pdbx_strand_id
1 'polypeptide(L)'
;IYPGLMVTSASIYHILNWLHITIDVRNVCVFLAPFFSSLTTIVTYHLAKELKSPGAGLVAAVMIAIVPGYISRSVAGSYDNEGIAIFCMLLTYYMWIKAVKTGTLFWSTMAALAYFYMVSSWGGYVFLINIIPLHVLILMITGRFSHRVYVAYSTLYVIGTILSMQISFVGFQPVSTSEHMGAFGVFGLCQIHAFVDYVRSRLNKAQFEV
;
A
#
# COMPACT_ATOMS: atom_id res chain seq x y z
N ILE A 1 12.60 15.57 -4.07
CA ILE A 1 11.24 15.95 -3.61
C ILE A 1 10.27 14.89 -4.12
N TYR A 2 9.28 14.54 -3.31
CA TYR A 2 8.21 13.61 -3.67
C TYR A 2 7.16 14.34 -4.53
N PRO A 3 6.98 13.96 -5.82
CA PRO A 3 6.16 14.74 -6.75
C PRO A 3 4.65 14.49 -6.61
N GLY A 4 4.23 13.49 -5.83
CA GLY A 4 2.86 12.98 -5.80
C GLY A 4 1.81 14.02 -5.42
N LEU A 5 2.11 14.87 -4.43
CA LEU A 5 1.21 15.94 -4.00
C LEU A 5 0.97 16.97 -5.13
N MET A 6 2.05 17.43 -5.77
CA MET A 6 1.98 18.43 -6.85
C MET A 6 1.30 17.87 -8.11
N VAL A 7 1.60 16.62 -8.47
CA VAL A 7 0.98 15.97 -9.63
C VAL A 7 -0.52 15.79 -9.38
N THR A 8 -0.92 15.42 -8.16
CA THR A 8 -2.33 15.24 -7.80
C THR A 8 -3.10 16.55 -7.88
N SER A 9 -2.58 17.63 -7.29
CA SER A 9 -3.25 18.95 -7.34
C SER A 9 -3.33 19.51 -8.76
N ALA A 10 -2.25 19.40 -9.54
CA ALA A 10 -2.23 19.81 -10.94
C ALA A 10 -3.23 19.01 -11.79
N SER A 11 -3.33 17.71 -11.57
CA SER A 11 -4.29 16.84 -12.27
C SER A 11 -5.73 17.26 -11.96
N ILE A 12 -6.07 17.49 -10.69
CA ILE A 12 -7.39 17.96 -10.28
C ILE A 12 -7.70 19.32 -10.93
N TYR A 13 -6.75 20.25 -10.92
CA TYR A 13 -6.90 21.56 -11.56
C TYR A 13 -7.17 21.45 -13.06
N HIS A 14 -6.41 20.64 -13.79
CA HIS A 14 -6.62 20.47 -15.23
C HIS A 14 -7.95 19.79 -15.55
N ILE A 15 -8.39 18.81 -14.76
CA ILE A 15 -9.71 18.18 -14.91
C ILE A 15 -10.83 19.19 -14.67
N LEU A 16 -10.74 20.02 -13.62
CA LEU A 16 -11.75 21.03 -13.33
C LEU A 16 -11.85 22.09 -14.43
N ASN A 17 -10.71 22.54 -14.96
CA ASN A 17 -10.69 23.48 -16.08
C ASN A 17 -11.25 22.86 -17.37
N TRP A 18 -10.97 21.57 -17.61
CA TRP A 18 -11.56 20.84 -18.74
C TRP A 18 -13.09 20.76 -18.64
N LEU A 19 -13.62 20.67 -17.41
CA LEU A 19 -15.06 20.75 -17.11
C LEU A 19 -15.62 22.18 -17.09
N HIS A 20 -14.84 23.19 -17.51
CA HIS A 20 -15.20 24.62 -17.47
C HIS A 20 -15.49 25.16 -16.07
N ILE A 21 -14.97 24.51 -15.02
CA ILE A 21 -15.05 24.99 -13.64
C ILE A 21 -13.74 25.75 -13.34
N THR A 22 -13.76 27.07 -13.56
CA THR A 22 -12.57 27.91 -13.39
C THR A 22 -12.31 28.20 -11.91
N ILE A 23 -11.45 27.39 -11.30
CA ILE A 23 -11.02 27.55 -9.90
C ILE A 23 -9.52 27.87 -9.90
N ASP A 24 -9.09 28.84 -9.10
CA ASP A 24 -7.66 29.11 -8.88
C ASP A 24 -6.95 27.88 -8.30
N VAL A 25 -5.73 27.58 -8.77
CA VAL A 25 -4.87 26.51 -8.26
C VAL A 25 -4.73 26.60 -6.74
N ARG A 26 -4.70 27.82 -6.18
CA ARG A 26 -4.66 28.03 -4.73
C ARG A 26 -5.82 27.35 -4.01
N ASN A 27 -7.04 27.50 -4.52
CA ASN A 27 -8.23 26.91 -3.91
C ASN A 27 -8.18 25.38 -4.01
N VAL A 28 -7.67 24.84 -5.13
CA VAL A 28 -7.44 23.39 -5.26
C VAL A 28 -6.48 22.90 -4.18
N CYS A 29 -5.35 23.58 -3.97
CA CYS A 29 -4.39 23.23 -2.92
C CYS A 29 -4.98 23.33 -1.50
N VAL A 30 -5.77 24.36 -1.21
CA VAL A 30 -6.39 24.58 0.11
C VAL A 30 -7.41 23.47 0.45
N PHE A 31 -8.22 23.05 -0.51
CA PHE A 31 -9.28 22.05 -0.30
C PHE A 31 -8.85 20.61 -0.58
N LEU A 32 -7.60 20.38 -0.99
CA LEU A 32 -7.11 19.05 -1.31
C LEU A 32 -7.11 18.12 -0.09
N ALA A 33 -6.62 18.57 1.07
CA ALA A 33 -6.56 17.73 2.27
C ALA A 33 -7.95 17.29 2.78
N PRO A 34 -8.96 18.18 2.89
CA PRO A 34 -10.34 17.76 3.19
C PRO A 34 -10.92 16.77 2.16
N PHE A 35 -10.63 16.96 0.87
CA PHE A 35 -11.08 16.04 -0.17
C PHE A 35 -10.51 14.64 0.03
N PHE A 36 -9.19 14.51 0.23
CA PHE A 36 -8.56 13.21 0.52
C PHE A 36 -8.97 12.62 1.87
N SER A 37 -9.24 13.46 2.87
CA SER A 37 -9.81 13.01 4.15
C SER A 37 -11.17 12.34 3.95
N SER A 38 -12.04 12.90 3.11
CA SER A 38 -13.31 12.26 2.76
C SER A 38 -13.11 10.89 2.08
N LEU A 39 -12.17 10.76 1.15
CA LEU A 39 -11.83 9.48 0.51
C LEU A 39 -11.25 8.47 1.51
N THR A 40 -10.49 8.95 2.49
CA THR A 40 -9.91 8.15 3.58
C THR A 40 -11.01 7.43 4.38
N THR A 41 -12.15 8.08 4.61
CA THR A 41 -13.30 7.46 5.30
C THR A 41 -13.85 6.27 4.51
N ILE A 42 -13.97 6.41 3.18
CA ILE A 42 -14.47 5.36 2.28
C ILE A 42 -13.50 4.17 2.24
N VAL A 43 -12.20 4.45 2.13
CA VAL A 43 -11.19 3.38 2.13
C VAL A 43 -11.16 2.65 3.47
N THR A 44 -11.27 3.38 4.57
CA THR A 44 -11.33 2.79 5.93
C THR A 44 -12.55 1.89 6.09
N TYR A 45 -13.71 2.30 5.58
CA TYR A 45 -14.91 1.46 5.54
C TYR A 45 -14.62 0.12 4.85
N HIS A 46 -14.05 0.15 3.65
CA HIS A 46 -13.76 -1.06 2.88
C HIS A 46 -12.70 -1.93 3.55
N LEU A 47 -11.65 -1.33 4.11
CA LEU A 47 -10.61 -2.03 4.86
C LEU A 47 -11.18 -2.79 6.06
N ALA A 48 -11.98 -2.12 6.91
CA ALA A 48 -12.56 -2.74 8.09
C ALA A 48 -13.69 -3.74 7.74
N LYS A 49 -14.44 -3.49 6.66
CA LYS A 49 -15.42 -4.44 6.11
C LYS A 49 -14.76 -5.75 5.71
N GLU A 50 -13.58 -5.69 5.08
CA GLU A 50 -12.83 -6.90 4.74
C GLU A 50 -12.44 -7.69 6.00
N LEU A 51 -12.12 -7.04 7.12
CA LEU A 51 -11.66 -7.75 8.31
C LEU A 51 -12.77 -8.51 9.07
N LYS A 52 -13.97 -7.94 9.20
CA LYS A 52 -15.01 -8.51 10.05
C LYS A 52 -16.42 -8.45 9.45
N SER A 53 -17.00 -7.25 9.38
CA SER A 53 -18.38 -7.07 8.92
C SER A 53 -18.63 -5.65 8.43
N PRO A 54 -19.71 -5.42 7.64
CA PRO A 54 -20.07 -4.07 7.20
C PRO A 54 -20.33 -3.10 8.36
N GLY A 55 -20.90 -3.58 9.47
CA GLY A 55 -21.13 -2.77 10.68
C GLY A 55 -19.83 -2.28 11.31
N ALA A 56 -18.80 -3.13 11.40
CA ALA A 56 -17.48 -2.72 11.85
C ALA A 56 -16.85 -1.69 10.90
N GLY A 57 -17.08 -1.85 9.59
CA GLY A 57 -16.68 -0.88 8.57
C GLY A 57 -17.28 0.51 8.78
N LEU A 58 -18.59 0.59 9.04
CA LEU A 58 -19.27 1.88 9.28
C LEU A 58 -18.74 2.57 10.53
N VAL A 59 -18.56 1.83 11.62
CA VAL A 59 -18.01 2.37 12.87
C VAL A 59 -16.60 2.91 12.64
N ALA A 60 -15.73 2.16 11.97
CA ALA A 60 -14.37 2.60 11.66
C ALA A 60 -14.34 3.88 10.79
N ALA A 61 -15.22 3.96 9.79
CA ALA A 61 -15.33 5.11 8.90
C ALA A 61 -15.80 6.38 9.63
N VAL A 62 -16.78 6.27 10.53
CA VAL A 62 -17.23 7.40 11.34
C VAL A 62 -16.15 7.85 12.32
N MET A 63 -15.45 6.90 12.96
CA MET A 63 -14.39 7.23 13.92
C MET A 63 -13.22 7.96 13.25
N ILE A 64 -12.75 7.50 12.07
CA ILE A 64 -11.64 8.16 11.38
C ILE A 64 -12.02 9.54 10.82
N ALA A 65 -13.31 9.75 10.49
CA ALA A 65 -13.78 11.04 9.98
C ALA A 65 -13.63 12.18 11.01
N ILE A 66 -13.73 11.86 12.31
CA ILE A 66 -13.73 12.85 13.39
C ILE A 66 -12.48 12.78 14.28
N VAL A 67 -11.52 11.90 13.98
CA VAL A 67 -10.37 11.67 14.86
C VAL A 67 -9.44 12.90 14.89
N PRO A 68 -9.22 13.54 16.06
CA PRO A 68 -8.44 14.78 16.14
C PRO A 68 -7.00 14.65 15.63
N GLY A 69 -6.41 13.46 15.81
CA GLY A 69 -5.04 13.17 15.35
C GLY A 69 -4.89 13.18 13.83
N TYR A 70 -5.92 12.83 13.07
CA TYR A 70 -5.89 12.94 11.61
C TYR A 70 -6.27 14.36 11.16
N ILE A 71 -7.27 14.97 11.82
CA ILE A 71 -7.73 16.32 11.51
C ILE A 71 -6.58 17.32 11.63
N SER A 72 -5.76 17.24 12.68
CA SER A 72 -4.62 18.16 12.90
C SER A 72 -3.63 18.21 11.73
N ARG A 73 -3.59 17.17 10.90
CA ARG A 73 -2.69 17.03 9.73
C ARG A 73 -3.43 17.11 8.38
N SER A 74 -4.75 17.31 8.39
CA SER A 74 -5.62 17.34 7.20
C SER A 74 -6.60 18.53 7.20
N VAL A 75 -6.29 19.59 7.95
CA VAL A 75 -7.09 20.82 8.00
C VAL A 75 -7.08 21.52 6.63
N ALA A 76 -8.22 22.13 6.26
CA ALA A 76 -8.29 23.00 5.08
C ALA A 76 -7.21 24.10 5.14
N GLY A 77 -6.44 24.24 4.06
CA GLY A 77 -5.29 25.14 3.99
C GLY A 77 -3.95 24.52 4.40
N SER A 78 -3.96 23.33 4.99
CA SER A 78 -2.74 22.55 5.23
C SER A 78 -2.40 21.74 3.97
N TYR A 79 -1.57 22.33 3.11
CA TYR A 79 -1.06 21.67 1.90
C TYR A 79 0.25 20.93 2.19
N ASP A 80 0.13 19.86 2.99
CA ASP A 80 1.24 18.97 3.33
C ASP A 80 1.00 17.56 2.77
N ASN A 81 2.09 16.82 2.57
CA ASN A 81 2.09 15.48 1.97
C ASN A 81 1.28 14.47 2.79
N GLU A 82 1.16 14.70 4.09
CA GLU A 82 0.55 13.77 5.03
C GLU A 82 -0.95 13.55 4.79
N GLY A 83 -1.66 14.59 4.29
CA GLY A 83 -3.08 14.49 3.97
C GLY A 83 -3.39 13.49 2.85
N ILE A 84 -2.54 13.42 1.82
CA ILE A 84 -2.63 12.38 0.77
C ILE A 84 -2.05 11.06 1.26
N ALA A 85 -0.94 11.11 2.00
CA ALA A 85 -0.20 9.91 2.40
C ALA A 85 -1.06 8.93 3.21
N ILE A 86 -1.88 9.42 4.14
CA ILE A 86 -2.74 8.57 4.97
C ILE A 86 -3.78 7.83 4.12
N PHE A 87 -4.38 8.51 3.14
CA PHE A 87 -5.25 7.86 2.16
C PHE A 87 -4.49 6.77 1.38
N CYS A 88 -3.30 7.06 0.85
CA CYS A 88 -2.49 6.12 0.08
C CYS A 88 -2.07 4.89 0.89
N MET A 89 -1.70 5.08 2.16
CA MET A 89 -1.36 3.99 3.07
C MET A 89 -2.54 3.04 3.27
N LEU A 90 -3.71 3.58 3.61
CA LEU A 90 -4.91 2.76 3.83
C LEU A 90 -5.37 2.07 2.56
N LEU A 91 -5.24 2.73 1.40
CA LEU A 91 -5.54 2.15 0.11
C LEU A 91 -4.61 0.97 -0.18
N THR A 92 -3.32 1.11 0.09
CA THR A 92 -2.33 0.04 -0.07
C THR A 92 -2.64 -1.13 0.85
N TYR A 93 -2.99 -0.88 2.12
CA TYR A 93 -3.38 -1.93 3.05
C TYR A 93 -4.64 -2.67 2.64
N TYR A 94 -5.67 -1.94 2.17
CA TYR A 94 -6.89 -2.55 1.66
C TYR A 94 -6.60 -3.46 0.47
N MET A 95 -5.85 -2.96 -0.54
CA MET A 95 -5.49 -3.74 -1.72
C MET A 95 -4.61 -4.95 -1.35
N TRP A 96 -3.69 -4.80 -0.40
CA TRP A 96 -2.85 -5.89 0.11
C TRP A 96 -3.68 -6.99 0.78
N ILE A 97 -4.56 -6.63 1.73
CA ILE A 97 -5.41 -7.60 2.42
C ILE A 97 -6.30 -8.32 1.41
N LYS A 98 -6.86 -7.59 0.45
CA LYS A 98 -7.67 -8.17 -0.62
C LYS A 98 -6.85 -9.12 -1.50
N ALA A 99 -5.63 -8.73 -1.87
CA ALA A 99 -4.71 -9.58 -2.63
C ALA A 99 -4.37 -10.88 -1.89
N VAL A 100 -4.11 -10.83 -0.58
CA VAL A 100 -3.81 -12.01 0.24
C VAL A 100 -5.03 -12.93 0.34
N LYS A 101 -6.24 -12.38 0.52
CA LYS A 101 -7.47 -13.18 0.64
C LYS A 101 -7.86 -13.85 -0.67
N THR A 102 -7.83 -13.11 -1.78
CA THR A 102 -8.26 -13.59 -3.09
C THR A 102 -7.16 -14.42 -3.78
N GLY A 103 -5.89 -14.05 -3.63
CA GLY A 103 -4.74 -14.73 -4.24
C GLY A 103 -4.58 -14.50 -5.74
N THR A 104 -5.15 -13.41 -6.28
CA THR A 104 -5.08 -13.09 -7.72
C THR A 104 -4.05 -12.01 -8.02
N LEU A 105 -3.36 -12.15 -9.15
CA LEU A 105 -2.37 -11.16 -9.65
C LEU A 105 -2.95 -9.74 -9.83
N PHE A 106 -4.23 -9.63 -10.19
CA PHE A 106 -4.89 -8.33 -10.39
C PHE A 106 -4.83 -7.47 -9.12
N TRP A 107 -5.31 -7.99 -7.99
CA TRP A 107 -5.29 -7.25 -6.72
C TRP A 107 -3.87 -6.97 -6.23
N SER A 108 -2.91 -7.88 -6.48
CA SER A 108 -1.50 -7.66 -6.13
C SER A 108 -0.86 -6.55 -6.96
N THR A 109 -1.19 -6.46 -8.24
CA THR A 109 -0.73 -5.38 -9.12
C THR A 109 -1.36 -4.05 -8.72
N MET A 110 -2.65 -4.04 -8.39
CA MET A 110 -3.32 -2.84 -7.86
C MET A 110 -2.70 -2.39 -6.52
N ALA A 111 -2.31 -3.33 -5.66
CA ALA A 111 -1.58 -3.02 -4.43
C ALA A 111 -0.20 -2.42 -4.72
N ALA A 112 0.52 -2.92 -5.73
CA ALA A 112 1.80 -2.36 -6.16
C ALA A 112 1.66 -0.95 -6.75
N LEU A 113 0.59 -0.67 -7.50
CA LEU A 113 0.29 0.67 -8.01
C LEU A 113 -0.09 1.64 -6.88
N ALA A 114 -0.89 1.18 -5.90
CA ALA A 114 -1.20 1.98 -4.71
C ALA A 114 0.06 2.27 -3.89
N TYR A 115 0.95 1.29 -3.76
CA TYR A 115 2.26 1.46 -3.13
C TYR A 115 3.12 2.46 -3.90
N PHE A 116 3.19 2.39 -5.23
CA PHE A 116 3.91 3.38 -6.03
C PHE A 116 3.38 4.80 -5.82
N TYR A 117 2.05 4.97 -5.78
CA TYR A 117 1.44 6.27 -5.49
C TYR A 117 1.83 6.78 -4.10
N MET A 118 1.89 5.89 -3.10
CA MET A 118 2.39 6.23 -1.77
C MET A 118 3.86 6.66 -1.78
N VAL A 119 4.75 5.90 -2.44
CA VAL A 119 6.18 6.26 -2.60
C VAL A 119 6.32 7.63 -3.26
N SER A 120 5.45 7.95 -4.21
CA SER A 120 5.46 9.27 -4.87
C SER A 120 4.99 10.41 -3.98
N SER A 121 4.18 10.13 -2.96
CA SER A 121 3.51 11.13 -2.14
C SER A 121 4.24 11.41 -0.83
N TRP A 122 4.82 10.41 -0.17
CA TRP A 122 5.44 10.59 1.14
C TRP A 122 6.55 9.57 1.45
N GLY A 123 7.57 10.00 2.19
CA GLY A 123 8.71 9.17 2.58
C GLY A 123 8.39 8.00 3.52
N GLY A 124 7.21 7.97 4.15
CA GLY A 124 6.79 6.85 4.99
C GLY A 124 6.46 5.56 4.23
N TYR A 125 6.73 5.48 2.92
CA TYR A 125 6.64 4.22 2.17
C TYR A 125 7.59 3.14 2.72
N VAL A 126 8.69 3.54 3.39
CA VAL A 126 9.61 2.64 4.11
C VAL A 126 8.88 1.86 5.22
N PHE A 127 7.85 2.45 5.84
CA PHE A 127 7.03 1.74 6.81
C PHE A 127 6.22 0.62 6.15
N LEU A 128 5.57 0.90 5.01
CA LEU A 128 4.77 -0.10 4.29
C LEU A 128 5.62 -1.29 3.81
N ILE A 129 6.78 -1.01 3.24
CA ILE A 129 7.65 -2.06 2.69
C ILE A 129 8.28 -2.92 3.78
N ASN A 130 8.25 -2.51 5.06
CA ASN A 130 8.70 -3.34 6.18
C ASN A 130 7.54 -4.09 6.87
N ILE A 131 6.36 -3.49 6.98
CA ILE A 131 5.19 -4.14 7.59
C ILE A 131 4.65 -5.29 6.72
N ILE A 132 4.62 -5.14 5.39
CA ILE A 132 4.11 -6.17 4.47
C ILE A 132 4.95 -7.46 4.56
N PRO A 133 6.30 -7.42 4.43
CA PRO A 133 7.14 -8.59 4.63
C PRO A 133 7.05 -9.17 6.04
N LEU A 134 6.98 -8.31 7.07
CA LEU A 134 6.82 -8.78 8.46
C LEU A 134 5.54 -9.61 8.62
N HIS A 135 4.43 -9.16 8.03
CA HIS A 135 3.18 -9.92 8.01
C HIS A 135 3.35 -11.28 7.29
N VAL A 136 4.06 -11.33 6.16
CA VAL A 136 4.34 -12.58 5.45
C VAL A 136 5.23 -13.52 6.27
N LEU A 137 6.25 -12.99 6.93
CA LEU A 137 7.14 -13.75 7.81
C LEU A 137 6.37 -14.36 8.99
N ILE A 138 5.46 -13.61 9.61
CA ILE A 138 4.59 -14.12 10.68
C ILE A 138 3.67 -15.23 10.14
N LEU A 139 3.15 -15.10 8.91
CA LEU A 139 2.35 -16.15 8.27
C LEU A 139 3.16 -17.44 8.02
N MET A 140 4.45 -17.32 7.71
CA MET A 140 5.35 -18.48 7.60
C MET A 140 5.59 -19.13 8.97
N ILE A 141 5.94 -18.35 9.99
CA ILE A 141 6.21 -18.87 11.35
C ILE A 141 4.98 -19.56 11.94
N THR A 142 3.79 -19.03 11.69
CA THR A 142 2.52 -19.64 12.15
C THR A 142 2.06 -20.83 11.31
N GLY A 143 2.82 -21.23 10.28
CA GLY A 143 2.48 -22.35 9.39
C GLY A 143 1.27 -22.09 8.49
N ARG A 144 0.87 -20.83 8.31
CA ARG A 144 -0.29 -20.41 7.48
C ARG A 144 0.12 -19.90 6.10
N PHE A 145 1.35 -20.21 5.67
CA PHE A 145 1.83 -19.87 4.35
C PHE A 145 1.05 -20.66 3.28
N SER A 146 0.62 -19.97 2.23
CA SER A 146 -0.13 -20.59 1.14
C SER A 146 0.28 -19.98 -0.20
N HIS A 147 -0.06 -20.67 -1.29
CA HIS A 147 0.24 -20.19 -2.64
C HIS A 147 -0.39 -18.81 -2.94
N ARG A 148 -1.49 -18.45 -2.26
CA ARG A 148 -2.11 -17.12 -2.37
C ARG A 148 -1.20 -16.02 -1.84
N VAL A 149 -0.57 -16.28 -0.68
CA VAL A 149 0.37 -15.33 -0.04
C VAL A 149 1.63 -15.21 -0.89
N TYR A 150 2.14 -16.31 -1.42
CA TYR A 150 3.28 -16.32 -2.33
C TYR A 150 3.03 -15.43 -3.56
N VAL A 151 1.94 -15.69 -4.30
CA VAL A 151 1.58 -14.90 -5.49
C VAL A 151 1.38 -13.43 -5.14
N ALA A 152 0.70 -13.14 -4.02
CA ALA A 152 0.44 -11.77 -3.61
C ALA A 152 1.72 -10.99 -3.28
N TYR A 153 2.59 -11.59 -2.47
CA TYR A 153 3.81 -10.95 -2.01
C TYR A 153 4.86 -10.83 -3.12
N SER A 154 5.12 -11.89 -3.87
CA SER A 154 6.12 -11.88 -4.94
C SER A 154 5.77 -10.86 -6.03
N THR A 155 4.49 -10.76 -6.39
CA THR A 155 4.02 -9.77 -7.37
C THR A 155 4.16 -8.35 -6.85
N LEU A 156 3.72 -8.10 -5.60
CA LEU A 156 3.85 -6.78 -4.98
C LEU A 156 5.30 -6.35 -4.87
N TYR A 157 6.19 -7.24 -4.45
CA TYR A 157 7.61 -6.95 -4.29
C TYR A 157 8.26 -6.59 -5.62
N VAL A 158 8.13 -7.44 -6.65
CA VAL A 158 8.77 -7.20 -7.95
C VAL A 158 8.25 -5.92 -8.61
N ILE A 159 6.93 -5.78 -8.73
CA ILE A 159 6.32 -4.62 -9.41
C ILE A 159 6.54 -3.36 -8.56
N GLY A 160 6.31 -3.44 -7.25
CA GLY A 160 6.44 -2.31 -6.33
C GLY A 160 7.87 -1.76 -6.26
N THR A 161 8.88 -2.63 -6.22
CA THR A 161 10.29 -2.21 -6.20
C THR A 161 10.73 -1.60 -7.54
N ILE A 162 10.32 -2.15 -8.68
CA ILE A 162 10.64 -1.56 -9.98
C ILE A 162 9.99 -0.19 -10.13
N LEU A 163 8.73 -0.05 -9.72
CA LEU A 163 8.00 1.22 -9.79
C LEU A 163 8.59 2.26 -8.82
N SER A 164 8.95 1.87 -7.59
CA SER A 164 9.51 2.82 -6.62
C SER A 164 10.84 3.42 -7.09
N MET A 165 11.66 2.65 -7.81
CA MET A 165 12.92 3.13 -8.40
C MET A 165 12.72 4.19 -9.49
N GLN A 166 11.54 4.27 -10.12
CA GLN A 166 11.26 5.28 -11.17
C GLN A 166 11.19 6.70 -10.61
N ILE A 167 11.02 6.85 -9.29
CA ILE A 167 10.97 8.16 -8.65
C ILE A 167 12.40 8.64 -8.46
N SER A 168 12.77 9.73 -9.14
CA SER A 168 14.14 10.24 -9.17
C SER A 168 14.73 10.52 -7.78
N PHE A 169 13.89 10.85 -6.79
CA PHE A 169 14.33 11.04 -5.41
C PHE A 169 14.70 9.73 -4.69
N VAL A 170 14.05 8.62 -5.05
CA VAL A 170 14.28 7.29 -4.49
C VAL A 170 15.44 6.61 -5.23
N GLY A 171 15.42 6.64 -6.57
CA GLY A 171 16.46 6.04 -7.40
C GLY A 171 16.78 4.60 -6.98
N PHE A 172 18.03 4.31 -6.64
CA PHE A 172 18.49 2.97 -6.25
C PHE A 172 18.43 2.69 -4.73
N GLN A 173 17.84 3.58 -3.93
CA GLN A 173 17.71 3.36 -2.48
C GLN A 173 17.09 2.01 -2.10
N PRO A 174 16.07 1.47 -2.81
CA PRO A 174 15.48 0.18 -2.45
C PRO A 174 16.43 -1.02 -2.51
N VAL A 175 17.59 -0.88 -3.18
CA VAL A 175 18.60 -1.94 -3.30
C VAL A 175 19.86 -1.61 -2.50
N SER A 176 20.24 -0.33 -2.39
CA SER A 176 21.47 0.07 -1.72
C SER A 176 21.32 0.28 -0.21
N THR A 177 20.10 0.58 0.28
CA THR A 177 19.87 0.91 1.69
C THR A 177 19.42 -0.30 2.50
N SER A 178 19.79 -0.32 3.79
CA SER A 178 19.41 -1.37 4.73
C SER A 178 17.91 -1.38 5.04
N GLU A 179 17.22 -0.25 4.87
CA GLU A 179 15.80 -0.08 5.19
C GLU A 179 14.87 -1.00 4.37
N HIS A 180 15.35 -1.46 3.21
CA HIS A 180 14.59 -2.30 2.28
C HIS A 180 15.02 -3.79 2.31
N MET A 181 16.06 -4.11 3.06
CA MET A 181 16.63 -5.46 3.13
C MET A 181 15.66 -6.46 3.77
N GLY A 182 14.78 -6.02 4.67
CA GLY A 182 13.72 -6.87 5.22
C GLY A 182 12.80 -7.44 4.13
N ALA A 183 12.44 -6.62 3.15
CA ALA A 183 11.62 -7.07 2.03
C ALA A 183 12.38 -8.02 1.10
N PHE A 184 13.64 -7.74 0.79
CA PHE A 184 14.46 -8.65 -0.01
C PHE A 184 14.67 -10.02 0.68
N GLY A 185 14.95 -10.01 1.98
CA GLY A 185 15.16 -11.23 2.76
C GLY A 185 13.91 -12.12 2.79
N VAL A 186 12.74 -11.55 3.09
CA VAL A 186 11.47 -12.31 3.07
C VAL A 186 11.12 -12.78 1.67
N PHE A 187 11.45 -12.01 0.62
CA PHE A 187 11.28 -12.46 -0.76
C PHE A 187 12.12 -13.70 -1.07
N GLY A 188 13.41 -13.69 -0.70
CA GLY A 188 14.27 -14.87 -0.82
C GLY A 188 13.72 -16.08 -0.06
N LEU A 189 13.27 -15.88 1.18
CA LEU A 189 12.65 -16.93 1.99
C LEU A 189 11.37 -17.47 1.36
N CYS A 190 10.53 -16.63 0.74
CA CYS A 190 9.34 -17.07 0.01
C CYS A 190 9.70 -18.03 -1.13
N GLN A 191 10.76 -17.74 -1.88
CA GLN A 191 11.20 -18.60 -2.98
C GLN A 191 11.71 -19.95 -2.47
N ILE A 192 12.52 -19.95 -1.41
CA ILE A 192 13.04 -21.18 -0.80
C ILE A 192 11.89 -22.02 -0.24
N HIS A 193 10.97 -21.42 0.53
CA HIS A 193 9.85 -22.13 1.13
C HIS A 193 8.93 -22.74 0.06
N ALA A 194 8.59 -21.98 -0.98
CA ALA A 194 7.76 -22.49 -2.08
C ALA A 194 8.45 -23.62 -2.85
N PHE A 195 9.77 -23.53 -3.06
CA PHE A 195 10.53 -24.60 -3.72
C PHE A 195 10.59 -25.87 -2.86
N VAL A 196 10.83 -25.74 -1.55
CA VAL A 196 10.85 -26.87 -0.61
C VAL A 196 9.47 -27.55 -0.55
N ASP A 197 8.38 -26.77 -0.51
CA ASP A 197 7.02 -27.31 -0.55
C ASP A 197 6.75 -28.06 -1.86
N TYR A 198 7.24 -27.55 -2.99
CA TYR A 198 7.13 -28.22 -4.29
C TYR A 198 7.89 -29.55 -4.29
N VAL A 199 9.14 -29.57 -3.83
CA VAL A 199 9.95 -30.79 -3.75
C VAL A 199 9.32 -31.82 -2.81
N ARG A 200 8.83 -31.38 -1.64
CA ARG A 200 8.10 -32.24 -0.69
C ARG A 200 6.85 -32.87 -1.29
N SER A 201 6.19 -32.19 -2.24
CA SER A 201 5.02 -32.76 -2.94
C SER A 201 5.37 -33.82 -3.99
N ARG A 202 6.63 -33.87 -4.45
CA ARG A 202 7.11 -34.79 -5.49
C ARG A 202 7.89 -35.98 -4.95
N LEU A 203 8.38 -35.92 -3.72
CA LEU A 203 9.15 -36.99 -3.07
C LEU A 203 8.32 -37.77 -2.05
N ASN A 204 8.64 -39.05 -1.85
CA ASN A 204 8.08 -39.83 -0.75
C ASN A 204 8.63 -39.33 0.58
N LYS A 205 7.79 -39.28 1.63
CA LYS A 205 8.17 -38.73 2.97
C LYS A 205 9.48 -39.32 3.51
N ALA A 206 9.71 -40.61 3.30
CA ALA A 206 10.92 -41.31 3.74
C ALA A 206 12.22 -40.84 3.06
N GLN A 207 12.16 -40.22 1.87
CA GLN A 207 13.32 -39.66 1.17
C GLN A 207 13.56 -38.18 1.52
N PHE A 208 12.58 -37.54 2.18
CA PHE A 208 12.64 -36.12 2.56
C PHE A 208 13.10 -35.91 4.01
N GLU A 209 12.96 -36.92 4.87
CA GLU A 209 13.36 -36.89 6.28
C GLU A 209 14.81 -37.35 6.55
N VAL A 210 15.59 -37.66 5.50
CA VAL A 210 17.01 -38.08 5.61
C VAL A 210 17.94 -36.88 5.59
#